data_AF-A0A1S2FED6-F1
#
_entry.id   AF-A0A1S2FED6-F1
#
_cell.length_a   1.000
_cell.length_b   1.000
_cell.length_c   1.000
_cell.angle_alpha   90.00
_cell.angle_beta   90.00
_cell.angle_gamma   90.00
#
_symmetry.space_group_name_H-M   'P 1'
#
loop_
_entity.id
_entity.type
_entity.pdbx_description
1 polymer ?
#
loop_
_entity_poly.entity_id
_entity_poly.type
_entity_poly.pdbx_seq_one_letter_code
_entity_poly.pdbx_strand_id
1 'polypeptide(L)' 'MRSSTELFSSFRESLTPEAQKDIDRLLFLYDWFLDETDPATRETIKGELSILEKKYNLVTDHTKKAAQ' A
#
# COMPACT_ATOMS: atom_id res chain seq x y z
N MET A 1 26.19 -5.72 7.82
CA MET A 1 24.91 -5.02 8.06
C MET A 1 24.02 -5.34 6.87
N ARG A 2 22.81 -5.87 7.06
CA ARG A 2 21.89 -6.10 5.93
C ARG A 2 21.36 -4.76 5.43
N SER A 3 21.14 -4.64 4.12
CA SER A 3 20.48 -3.48 3.52
C SER A 3 19.00 -3.41 3.93
N SER A 4 18.40 -2.23 3.85
CA SER A 4 16.97 -2.03 4.13
C SER A 4 16.07 -2.91 3.24
N THR A 5 16.49 -3.14 1.99
CA THR A 5 15.80 -4.02 1.05
C THR A 5 15.85 -5.48 1.51
N GLU A 6 17.01 -5.97 1.93
CA GLU A 6 17.14 -7.34 2.46
C GLU A 6 16.34 -7.54 3.74
N LEU A 7 16.30 -6.53 4.62
CA LEU A 7 15.48 -6.58 5.84
C LEU A 7 13.99 -6.62 5.52
N PHE A 8 13.53 -5.82 4.56
CA PHE A 8 12.14 -5.83 4.11
C PHE A 8 11.76 -7.17 3.47
N SER A 9 12.62 -7.73 2.60
CA SER A 9 12.38 -9.03 1.99
C SER A 9 12.27 -10.15 3.03
N SER A 10 13.22 -10.23 3.97
CA SER A 10 13.16 -11.23 5.06
C SER A 10 11.92 -11.08 5.95
N PHE A 11 11.51 -9.84 6.24
CA PHE A 11 10.28 -9.58 7.00
C PHE A 11 9.05 -10.03 6.20
N ARG A 12 8.98 -9.66 4.92
CA ARG A 12 7.84 -10.01 4.05
C ARG A 12 7.68 -11.52 3.89
N GLU A 13 8.78 -12.25 3.71
CA GLU A 13 8.79 -13.71 3.62
C GLU A 13 8.30 -14.39 4.92
N SER A 14 8.41 -13.72 6.06
CA SER A 14 7.90 -14.23 7.34
C SER A 14 6.39 -14.10 7.53
N LEU A 15 5.70 -13.35 6.65
CA LEU A 15 4.26 -13.12 6.72
C LEU A 15 3.47 -14.25 6.04
N THR A 16 2.19 -14.38 6.40
CA THR A 16 1.31 -15.36 5.74
C THR A 16 1.13 -15.03 4.26
N PRO A 17 0.84 -16.03 3.40
CA PRO A 17 0.59 -15.79 1.98
C PRO A 17 -0.50 -14.74 1.71
N GLU A 18 -1.53 -14.69 2.54
CA GLU A 18 -2.61 -13.71 2.45
C GLU A 18 -2.08 -12.29 2.71
N ALA A 19 -1.25 -12.12 3.74
CA ALA A 19 -0.65 -10.83 4.05
C ALA A 19 0.33 -10.37 2.96
N GLN A 20 1.09 -11.29 2.36
CA GLN A 20 1.96 -10.97 1.23
C GLN A 20 1.14 -10.49 0.02
N LYS A 21 0.02 -11.16 -0.29
CA LYS A 21 -0.90 -10.76 -1.36
C LYS A 21 -1.53 -9.39 -1.10
N ASP A 22 -1.90 -9.11 0.15
CA ASP A 22 -2.47 -7.82 0.52
C ASP A 22 -1.44 -6.69 0.43
N ILE A 23 -0.17 -6.95 0.77
CA ILE A 23 0.94 -6.01 0.55
C ILE A 23 1.09 -5.71 -0.96
N ASP A 24 1.11 -6.73 -1.81
CA ASP A 24 1.21 -6.53 -3.26
C ASP A 24 0.04 -5.72 -3.80
N ARG A 25 -1.18 -6.02 -3.35
CA ARG A 25 -2.37 -5.28 -3.74
C ARG A 25 -2.32 -3.83 -3.26
N LEU A 26 -1.89 -3.59 -2.02
CA LEU A 26 -1.76 -2.25 -1.45
C LEU A 26 -0.74 -1.41 -2.25
N LEU A 27 0.43 -1.98 -2.53
CA LEU A 27 1.49 -1.31 -3.31
C LEU A 27 1.01 -0.99 -4.73
N PHE A 28 0.36 -1.95 -5.40
CA PHE A 28 -0.19 -1.75 -6.74
C PHE A 28 -1.26 -0.65 -6.78
N LEU A 29 -2.23 -0.69 -5.85
CA LEU A 29 -3.30 0.30 -5.78
C LEU A 29 -2.75 1.69 -5.45
N TYR A 30 -1.72 1.78 -4.62
CA TYR A 30 -1.12 3.05 -4.25
C TYR A 30 -0.38 3.68 -5.44
N ASP A 31 0.40 2.89 -6.18
CA ASP A 31 1.08 3.35 -7.40
C ASP A 31 0.06 3.85 -8.44
N TRP A 32 -1.00 3.08 -8.68
CA TRP A 32 -2.09 3.49 -9.57
C TRP A 32 -2.81 4.76 -9.05
N PHE A 33 -3.06 4.88 -7.75
CA PHE A 33 -3.67 6.10 -7.18
C PHE A 33 -2.85 7.38 -7.43
N LEU A 34 -1.53 7.27 -7.43
CA LEU A 34 -0.62 8.40 -7.68
C LEU A 34 -0.68 8.84 -9.15
N ASP A 35 -0.72 7.89 -10.07
CA ASP A 35 -0.73 8.14 -11.52
C ASP A 35 -2.13 8.42 -12.09
N GLU A 36 -3.21 8.04 -11.38
CA GLU A 36 -4.57 8.22 -11.86
C GLU A 36 -4.98 9.69 -11.94
N THR A 37 -5.50 10.09 -13.10
CA THR A 37 -5.90 11.45 -13.41
C THR A 37 -7.42 11.63 -13.40
N ASP A 38 -8.18 10.55 -13.63
CA ASP A 38 -9.63 10.58 -13.57
C ASP A 38 -10.13 10.60 -12.11
N PRO A 39 -10.86 11.64 -11.68
CA PRO A 39 -11.31 11.75 -10.29
C PRO A 39 -12.21 10.60 -9.82
N ALA A 40 -13.07 10.07 -10.70
CA ALA A 40 -13.99 9.00 -10.33
C ALA A 40 -13.26 7.67 -10.11
N THR A 41 -12.34 7.34 -11.00
CA THR A 41 -11.45 6.19 -10.87
C THR A 41 -10.55 6.33 -9.64
N ARG A 42 -9.99 7.52 -9.42
CA ARG A 42 -9.15 7.82 -8.26
C ARG A 42 -9.88 7.62 -6.93
N GLU A 43 -11.14 8.06 -6.83
CA GLU A 43 -11.94 7.84 -5.62
C GLU A 43 -12.28 6.35 -5.41
N THR A 44 -12.47 5.60 -6.50
CA THR A 44 -12.66 4.13 -6.44
C THR A 44 -11.41 3.44 -5.89
N ILE A 45 -10.22 3.78 -6.41
CA ILE A 45 -8.95 3.23 -5.93
C ILE A 45 -8.72 3.58 -4.46
N LYS A 46 -9.03 4.82 -4.05
CA LYS A 46 -8.94 5.26 -2.66
C LYS A 46 -9.86 4.45 -1.72
N GLY A 47 -11.06 4.08 -2.19
CA GLY A 47 -11.96 3.19 -1.46
C GLY A 47 -11.35 1.80 -1.24
N GLU A 48 -10.75 1.23 -2.28
CA GLU A 48 -10.05 -0.05 -2.22
C GLU A 48 -8.83 -0.01 -1.27
N LEU A 49 -8.02 1.04 -1.34
CA LEU A 49 -6.93 1.30 -0.38
C LEU A 49 -7.45 1.34 1.05
N SER A 50 -8.52 2.10 1.29
CA SER A 50 -9.11 2.26 2.63
C SER A 50 -9.58 0.94 3.24
N ILE A 51 -10.06 -0.01 2.43
CA ILE A 51 -10.48 -1.34 2.90
C ILE A 51 -9.28 -2.13 3.41
N LEU A 52 -8.18 -2.16 2.64
CA LEU A 52 -6.95 -2.85 3.04
C LEU A 52 -6.32 -2.20 4.26
N GLU A 53 -6.30 -0.88 4.32
CA GLU A 53 -5.70 -0.13 5.43
C GLU A 53 -6.44 -0.37 6.74
N LYS A 54 -7.78 -0.36 6.70
CA LYS A 54 -8.62 -0.71 7.85
C LYS A 54 -8.38 -2.14 8.33
N LYS A 55 -8.19 -3.10 7.41
CA LYS A 55 -7.90 -4.50 7.75
C LYS A 55 -6.65 -4.63 8.64
N TYR A 56 -5.66 -3.75 8.44
CA TYR A 56 -4.40 -3.75 9.18
C TYR A 56 -4.27 -2.62 10.21
N ASN A 57 -5.36 -1.91 10.51
CA ASN A 57 -5.36 -0.74 11.40
C ASN A 57 -4.32 0.32 11.02
N LEU A 58 -4.08 0.51 9.72
CA LEU A 58 -3.20 1.56 9.21
C LEU A 58 -3.93 2.90 9.27
N VAL A 59 -3.28 3.92 9.83
CA VAL A 59 -3.77 5.30 9.82
C VAL A 59 -3.03 6.05 8.72
N THR A 60 -3.65 6.16 7.56
CA THR A 60 -3.06 6.79 6.37
C THR A 60 -3.90 7.97 5.90
N ASP A 61 -3.23 9.12 5.72
CA ASP A 61 -3.81 10.32 5.13
C ASP A 61 -3.27 10.47 3.71
N HIS A 62 -4.05 10.00 2.73
CA HIS A 62 -3.73 10.04 1.30
C HIS A 62 -3.75 11.46 0.70
N THR A 63 -4.14 12.47 1.49
CA THR A 63 -4.19 13.88 1.05
C THR A 63 -2.93 14.64 1.40
N LYS A 64 -2.12 14.14 2.34
CA LYS A 64 -0.78 14.67 2.58
C LYS A 64 0.13 14.13 1.49
N LYS A 65 0.62 15.04 0.63
CA LYS A 65 1.79 14.74 -0.22
C LYS A 65 2.83 14.06 0.66
N ALA A 66 3.28 12.87 0.26
CA ALA A 66 4.41 12.22 0.90
C ALA A 66 5.50 13.28 1.07
N ALA A 67 5.85 13.60 2.31
CA ALA A 67 6.88 14.59 2.58
C ALA A 67 8.16 14.08 1.91
N GLN A 68 8.61 14.82 0.89
CA GLN A 68 9.90 14.62 0.24
C GLN A 68 11.03 14.84 1.25
#